data_AF-A0A1G0A1G0-F1
#
_entry.id   AF-A0A1G0A1G0-F1
#
_cell.length_a   1.000
_cell.length_b   1.000
_cell.length_c   1.000
_cell.angle_alpha   90.00
_cell.angle_beta   90.00
_cell.angle_gamma   90.00
#
_symmetry.space_group_name_H-M   'P 1'
#
loop_
_entity.id
_entity.type
_entity.pdbx_description
1 polymer ?
#
loop_
_entity_poly.entity_id
_entity_poly.type
_entity_poly.pdbx_seq_one_letter_code
_entity_poly.pdbx_strand_id
1 'polypeptide(L)'
;MEFSVKHLSAAVLAAALAAPVAAGQPAIDFDRGADMGAIMESVQESAKAADWSFAAVGSSLYSSRDCQLISFKAGDPLQSKPVKLVSQVYHQVCEQYQGQSYCHDELLRTVKRDVSVSLLGARKTLPWERDVFNVCLQDTVVDAEVVEASHKYKLGKKAGQDDCVIEATAKGKITNEPDADGISVGAWGLSGGSFELKLNDKWGTAYAADKAEMTLVRVTLKMEKANWFDPVLVEKEFVLDPAEVYTVDFSKYAAEFNHKLEFGQKYFVKWGFRREGSLSKSTFIHGGETERVFLPLP
;
A
#
# COMPACT_ATOMS: atom_id res chain seq x y z
N MET A 1 35.58 2.07 -37.11
CA MET A 1 36.35 1.28 -36.13
C MET A 1 35.34 0.60 -35.22
N GLU A 2 35.05 -0.66 -35.50
CA GLU A 2 34.15 -1.49 -34.69
C GLU A 2 34.96 -2.16 -33.59
N PHE A 3 34.66 -1.84 -32.32
CA PHE A 3 35.24 -2.55 -31.19
C PHE A 3 34.35 -3.74 -30.82
N SER A 4 34.92 -4.94 -30.95
CA SER A 4 34.26 -6.23 -30.75
C SER A 4 33.96 -6.49 -29.27
N VAL A 5 32.70 -6.78 -28.97
CA VAL A 5 32.12 -7.11 -27.64
C VAL A 5 32.69 -8.41 -27.03
N LYS A 6 33.49 -9.17 -27.77
CA LYS A 6 34.01 -10.49 -27.35
C LYS A 6 35.16 -10.45 -26.33
N HIS A 7 35.73 -9.29 -26.03
CA HIS A 7 36.86 -9.20 -25.09
C HIS A 7 36.49 -8.71 -23.68
N LEU A 8 35.25 -8.28 -23.43
CA LEU A 8 34.79 -7.87 -22.09
C LEU A 8 34.29 -9.03 -21.23
N SER A 9 33.93 -10.18 -21.82
CA SER A 9 33.42 -11.34 -21.09
C SER A 9 34.52 -12.21 -20.45
N ALA A 10 35.77 -12.07 -20.87
CA ALA A 10 36.88 -12.89 -20.35
C ALA A 10 37.51 -12.32 -19.07
N ALA A 11 37.40 -11.00 -18.83
CA ALA A 11 38.03 -10.35 -17.67
C ALA A 11 37.25 -10.52 -16.36
N VAL A 12 35.93 -10.70 -16.42
CA VAL A 12 35.07 -10.87 -15.22
C VAL A 12 35.17 -12.30 -14.65
N LEU A 13 35.47 -13.30 -15.47
CA LEU A 13 35.61 -14.68 -15.01
C LEU A 13 36.97 -14.96 -14.33
N ALA A 14 38.01 -14.16 -14.63
CA ALA A 14 39.34 -14.32 -14.05
C ALA A 14 39.47 -13.68 -12.65
N ALA A 15 38.67 -12.64 -12.34
CA ALA A 15 38.69 -11.98 -11.03
C ALA A 15 37.96 -12.77 -9.93
N ALA A 16 37.08 -13.72 -10.29
CA ALA A 16 36.37 -14.58 -9.35
C ALA A 16 37.23 -15.76 -8.83
N LEU A 17 38.38 -16.05 -9.46
CA LEU A 17 39.24 -17.19 -9.11
C LEU A 17 40.46 -16.82 -8.25
N ALA A 18 40.65 -15.53 -7.93
CA ALA A 18 41.84 -15.05 -7.22
C ALA A 18 41.58 -14.61 -5.76
N ALA A 19 40.39 -14.85 -5.20
CA ALA A 19 40.13 -14.62 -3.78
C ALA A 19 40.59 -15.85 -2.96
N PRO A 20 41.56 -15.71 -2.03
CA PRO A 20 42.05 -16.83 -1.22
C PRO A 20 41.12 -17.23 -0.07
N VAL A 21 39.80 -16.97 -0.19
CA VAL A 21 38.83 -17.18 0.91
C VAL A 21 37.69 -18.08 0.41
N ALA A 22 37.96 -19.36 0.22
CA ALA A 22 36.91 -20.37 0.04
C ALA A 22 37.41 -21.80 0.34
N ALA A 23 38.18 -22.00 1.41
CA ALA A 23 38.44 -23.34 1.94
C ALA A 23 37.26 -23.75 2.84
N GLY A 24 36.14 -24.18 2.24
CA GLY A 24 35.02 -24.70 3.03
C GLY A 24 33.64 -24.77 2.37
N GLN A 25 33.45 -24.31 1.14
CA GLN A 25 32.16 -24.46 0.47
C GLN A 25 32.11 -25.77 -0.33
N PRO A 26 31.00 -26.53 -0.27
CA PRO A 26 30.85 -27.77 -1.02
C PRO A 26 30.92 -27.50 -2.52
N ALA A 27 31.59 -28.38 -3.27
CA ALA A 27 31.66 -28.32 -4.72
C ALA A 27 30.25 -28.32 -5.32
N ILE A 28 29.96 -27.34 -6.17
CA ILE A 28 28.67 -27.24 -6.86
C ILE A 28 28.55 -28.44 -7.81
N ASP A 29 27.58 -29.30 -7.53
CA ASP A 29 27.22 -30.46 -8.37
C ASP A 29 26.28 -29.98 -9.49
N PHE A 30 26.81 -29.88 -10.71
CA PHE A 30 26.08 -29.41 -11.88
C PHE A 30 25.12 -30.46 -12.47
N ASP A 31 25.20 -31.72 -12.04
CA ASP A 31 24.37 -32.79 -12.58
C ASP A 31 22.96 -32.83 -11.96
N ARG A 32 22.73 -32.09 -10.86
CA ARG A 32 21.43 -32.04 -10.16
C ARG A 32 20.58 -30.79 -10.43
N GLY A 33 21.02 -29.93 -11.34
CA GLY A 33 20.35 -28.66 -11.63
C GLY A 33 20.63 -27.65 -10.52
N ALA A 34 21.33 -26.58 -10.85
CA ALA A 34 21.63 -25.52 -9.88
C ALA A 34 20.32 -24.87 -9.42
N ASP A 35 20.01 -24.98 -8.12
CA ASP A 35 18.90 -24.25 -7.51
C ASP A 35 19.25 -22.75 -7.50
N MET A 36 18.83 -22.08 -8.57
CA MET A 36 19.05 -20.65 -8.75
C MET A 36 18.34 -19.83 -7.66
N GLY A 37 17.32 -20.39 -7.00
CA GLY A 37 16.65 -19.78 -5.86
C GLY A 37 17.56 -19.71 -4.65
N ALA A 38 18.16 -20.84 -4.26
CA ALA A 38 19.11 -20.90 -3.13
C ALA A 38 20.38 -20.07 -3.37
N ILE A 39 20.86 -20.02 -4.62
CA ILE A 39 22.01 -19.18 -5.00
C ILE A 39 21.62 -17.70 -4.94
N MET A 40 20.45 -17.30 -5.46
CA MET A 40 19.97 -15.92 -5.34
C MET A 40 19.71 -15.53 -3.89
N GLU A 41 19.18 -16.40 -3.04
CA GLU A 41 19.04 -16.15 -1.60
C GLU A 41 20.41 -15.96 -0.93
N SER A 42 21.40 -16.80 -1.22
CA SER A 42 22.75 -16.62 -0.66
C SER A 42 23.43 -15.34 -1.16
N VAL A 43 23.18 -14.93 -2.40
CA VAL A 43 23.70 -13.67 -2.97
C VAL A 43 22.96 -12.48 -2.39
N GLN A 44 21.66 -12.60 -2.13
CA GLN A 44 20.84 -11.53 -1.55
C GLN A 44 21.10 -11.38 -0.05
N GLU A 45 21.36 -12.46 0.69
CA GLU A 45 21.88 -12.41 2.06
C GLU A 45 23.30 -11.86 2.09
N SER A 46 24.18 -12.27 1.16
CA SER A 46 25.53 -11.70 1.05
C SER A 46 25.51 -10.23 0.65
N ALA A 47 24.55 -9.78 -0.18
CA ALA A 47 24.38 -8.38 -0.55
C ALA A 47 23.74 -7.54 0.57
N LYS A 48 22.85 -8.12 1.38
CA LYS A 48 22.35 -7.50 2.62
C LYS A 48 23.45 -7.40 3.70
N ALA A 49 24.34 -8.39 3.77
CA ALA A 49 25.52 -8.36 4.63
C ALA A 49 26.63 -7.45 4.09
N ALA A 50 26.60 -7.16 2.80
CA ALA A 50 27.54 -6.29 2.11
C ALA A 50 26.86 -4.99 1.66
N ASP A 51 26.12 -4.36 2.57
CA ASP A 51 25.95 -2.91 2.55
C ASP A 51 27.34 -2.30 2.81
N TRP A 52 28.00 -1.89 1.73
CA TRP A 52 29.39 -1.39 1.72
C TRP A 52 29.54 0.02 2.33
N SER A 53 28.60 0.46 3.15
CA SER A 53 28.79 1.61 4.04
C SER A 53 29.59 1.25 5.31
N PHE A 54 29.87 -0.05 5.58
CA PHE A 54 30.37 -0.46 6.89
C PHE A 54 31.37 -1.63 6.95
N ALA A 55 32.21 -1.83 5.92
CA ALA A 55 33.30 -2.81 6.02
C ALA A 55 34.45 -2.31 6.92
N ALA A 56 34.23 -2.42 8.23
CA ALA A 56 35.17 -2.88 9.26
C ALA A 56 36.61 -2.33 9.24
N VAL A 57 36.76 -1.03 9.43
CA VAL A 57 37.94 -0.46 10.12
C VAL A 57 37.45 0.43 11.26
N GLY A 58 37.16 -0.16 12.43
CA GLY A 58 37.04 0.57 13.71
C GLY A 58 36.21 1.87 13.70
N SER A 59 35.20 1.99 12.85
CA SER A 59 34.54 3.27 12.59
C SER A 59 33.45 3.50 13.61
N SER A 60 33.77 4.26 14.65
CA SER A 60 32.85 4.98 15.55
C SER A 60 31.97 6.00 14.83
N LEU A 61 31.83 5.91 13.50
CA LEU A 61 31.01 6.79 12.69
C LEU A 61 29.60 6.25 12.61
N TYR A 62 28.60 7.08 12.89
CA TYR A 62 27.21 6.75 12.60
C TYR A 62 26.49 8.01 12.10
N SER A 63 25.41 7.82 11.33
CA SER A 63 24.67 8.93 10.74
C SER A 63 23.21 8.90 11.15
N SER A 64 22.62 10.06 11.45
CA SER A 64 21.17 10.18 11.59
C SER A 64 20.47 9.96 10.25
N ARG A 65 19.26 9.41 10.31
CA ARG A 65 18.39 9.18 9.14
C ARG A 65 17.19 10.10 9.25
N ASP A 66 17.03 10.98 8.25
CA ASP A 66 15.89 11.91 8.17
C ASP A 66 14.99 11.50 7.00
N CYS A 67 13.71 11.32 7.27
CA CYS A 67 12.74 10.76 6.35
C CYS A 67 11.53 11.70 6.22
N GLN A 68 11.02 11.88 5.01
CA GLN A 68 9.81 12.65 4.73
C GLN A 68 8.87 11.86 3.82
N LEU A 69 7.57 11.96 4.11
CA LEU A 69 6.52 11.39 3.28
C LEU A 69 6.11 12.39 2.20
N ILE A 70 6.13 11.94 0.95
CA ILE A 70 5.66 12.70 -0.20
C ILE A 70 4.45 11.97 -0.78
N SER A 71 3.31 12.66 -0.84
CA SER A 71 2.05 12.10 -1.34
C SER A 71 1.59 12.77 -2.62
N PHE A 72 1.02 11.97 -3.52
CA PHE A 72 0.36 12.39 -4.75
C PHE A 72 -1.05 11.83 -4.79
N LYS A 73 -2.03 12.70 -5.03
CA LYS A 73 -3.43 12.36 -5.28
C LYS A 73 -3.74 12.44 -6.76
N ALA A 74 -4.94 11.99 -7.14
CA ALA A 74 -5.46 12.21 -8.49
C ALA A 74 -5.49 13.71 -8.83
N GLY A 75 -4.85 14.09 -9.94
CA GLY A 75 -4.78 15.48 -10.41
C GLY A 75 -3.59 16.29 -9.86
N ASP A 76 -2.82 15.77 -8.91
CA ASP A 76 -1.61 16.45 -8.44
C ASP A 76 -0.55 16.55 -9.55
N PRO A 77 0.33 17.57 -9.48
CA PRO A 77 1.48 17.67 -10.38
C PRO A 77 2.31 16.38 -10.39
N LEU A 78 2.87 16.03 -11.56
CA LEU A 78 3.68 14.81 -11.70
C LEU A 78 5.00 14.87 -10.91
N GLN A 79 5.43 16.06 -10.49
CA GLN A 79 6.62 16.26 -9.69
C GLN A 79 6.26 16.96 -8.38
N SER A 80 6.74 16.44 -7.26
CA SER A 80 6.54 17.05 -5.94
C SER A 80 7.32 18.34 -5.82
N LYS A 81 6.90 19.19 -4.87
CA LYS A 81 7.81 20.22 -4.36
C LYS A 81 9.04 19.56 -3.73
N PRO A 82 10.22 20.16 -3.84
CA PRO A 82 11.40 19.64 -3.16
C PRO A 82 11.21 19.73 -1.64
N VAL A 83 11.62 18.67 -0.93
CA VAL A 83 11.69 18.61 0.52
C VAL A 83 13.16 18.60 0.94
N LYS A 84 13.50 19.36 1.98
CA LYS A 84 14.86 19.42 2.49
C LYS A 84 15.05 18.33 3.54
N LEU A 85 15.98 17.42 3.28
CA LEU A 85 16.40 16.38 4.23
C LEU A 85 17.75 16.73 4.84
N VAL A 86 17.95 16.34 6.09
CA VAL A 86 19.17 16.63 6.85
C VAL A 86 19.69 15.37 7.54
N SER A 87 20.91 14.96 7.20
CA SER A 87 21.61 13.89 7.92
C SER A 87 22.84 14.44 8.64
N GLN A 88 23.02 14.04 9.89
CA GLN A 88 24.14 14.41 10.73
C GLN A 88 25.02 13.19 10.94
N VAL A 89 26.30 13.32 10.63
CA VAL A 89 27.29 12.25 10.83
C VAL A 89 28.06 12.54 12.09
N TYR A 90 27.99 11.60 13.01
CA TYR A 90 28.66 11.63 14.30
C TYR A 90 29.86 10.70 14.30
N HIS A 91 30.83 11.03 15.12
CA HIS A 91 31.94 10.20 15.49
C HIS A 91 31.94 10.02 17.00
N GLN A 92 31.81 8.80 17.47
CA GLN A 92 31.90 8.48 18.87
C GLN A 92 33.37 8.49 19.30
N VAL A 93 33.73 9.42 20.18
CA VAL A 93 35.06 9.53 20.76
C VAL A 93 35.00 8.97 22.17
N CYS A 94 35.81 7.96 22.45
CA CYS A 94 35.93 7.37 23.78
C CYS A 94 37.27 7.77 24.39
N GLU A 95 37.23 8.52 25.48
CA GLU A 95 38.40 8.94 26.25
C GLU A 95 38.51 8.09 27.53
N GLN A 96 39.75 7.85 28.00
CA GLN A 96 39.98 7.24 29.30
C GLN A 96 40.27 8.33 30.34
N TYR A 97 39.42 8.44 31.35
CA TYR A 97 39.61 9.33 32.49
C TYR A 97 39.55 8.53 33.79
N GLN A 98 40.64 8.56 34.57
CA GLN A 98 40.77 7.83 35.84
C GLN A 98 40.45 6.32 35.76
N GLY A 99 40.80 5.68 34.63
CA GLY A 99 40.55 4.25 34.42
C GLY A 99 39.10 3.91 34.03
N GLN A 100 38.22 4.90 33.89
CA GLN A 100 36.89 4.74 33.30
C GLN A 100 36.91 5.22 31.85
N SER A 101 36.16 4.53 30.97
CA SER A 101 35.95 4.97 29.60
C SER A 101 34.70 5.85 29.54
N TYR A 102 34.86 7.08 29.06
CA TYR A 102 33.78 8.01 28.77
C TYR A 102 33.68 8.20 27.27
N CYS A 103 32.52 7.90 26.69
CA CYS A 103 32.28 8.10 25.26
C CYS A 103 31.29 9.23 25.06
N HIS A 104 31.60 10.15 24.15
CA HIS A 104 30.69 11.19 23.68
C HIS A 104 30.68 11.26 22.17
N ASP A 105 29.61 11.84 21.62
CA ASP A 105 29.43 11.95 20.19
C ASP A 105 29.87 13.34 19.70
N GLU A 106 30.77 13.36 18.73
CA GLU A 106 31.21 14.58 18.06
C GLU A 106 30.58 14.67 16.67
N LEU A 107 29.89 15.79 16.40
CA LEU A 107 29.32 16.04 15.09
C LEU A 107 30.44 16.35 14.08
N LEU A 108 30.65 15.45 13.12
CA LEU A 108 31.66 15.65 12.07
C LEU A 108 31.16 16.52 10.92
N ARG A 109 29.96 16.22 10.41
CA ARG A 109 29.37 16.93 9.29
C ARG A 109 27.85 16.87 9.31
N THR A 110 27.26 17.87 8.67
CA THR A 110 25.83 17.89 8.36
C THR A 110 25.66 17.89 6.85
N VAL A 111 24.99 16.87 6.33
CA VAL A 111 24.63 16.76 4.93
C VAL A 111 23.19 17.24 4.77
N LYS A 112 22.95 18.10 3.79
CA LYS A 112 21.61 18.58 3.44
C LYS A 112 21.36 18.31 1.97
N ARG A 113 20.16 17.85 1.64
CA ARG A 113 19.75 17.58 0.26
C ARG A 113 18.33 18.05 0.04
N ASP A 114 18.11 18.73 -1.08
CA ASP A 114 16.76 19.00 -1.56
C ASP A 114 16.35 17.82 -2.44
N VAL A 115 15.31 17.09 -2.02
CA VAL A 115 14.86 15.87 -2.69
C VAL A 115 13.44 16.06 -3.20
N SER A 116 13.18 15.68 -4.45
CA SER A 116 11.83 15.66 -5.02
C SER A 116 11.53 14.29 -5.62
N VAL A 117 10.24 13.96 -5.73
CA VAL A 117 9.78 12.75 -6.42
C VAL A 117 9.12 13.17 -7.72
N SER A 118 9.50 12.53 -8.82
CA SER A 118 8.91 12.69 -10.14
C SER A 118 8.28 11.38 -10.57
N LEU A 119 6.98 11.42 -10.85
CA LEU A 119 6.20 10.29 -11.28
C LEU A 119 6.19 10.21 -12.81
N LEU A 120 6.67 9.09 -13.34
CA LEU A 120 6.86 8.87 -14.77
C LEU A 120 5.97 7.73 -15.29
N GLY A 121 5.65 7.77 -16.60
CA GLY A 121 4.85 6.75 -17.29
C GLY A 121 3.35 7.04 -17.32
N ALA A 122 2.61 6.23 -18.09
CA ALA A 122 1.16 6.34 -18.17
C ALA A 122 0.53 5.83 -16.88
N ARG A 123 -0.23 6.68 -16.19
CA ARG A 123 -0.95 6.32 -14.97
C ARG A 123 -2.35 6.94 -14.95
N LYS A 124 -3.29 6.21 -14.39
CA LYS A 124 -4.65 6.70 -14.10
C LYS A 124 -4.91 6.44 -12.61
N THR A 125 -4.60 7.44 -11.79
CA THR A 125 -4.88 7.41 -10.35
C THR A 125 -6.37 7.72 -10.16
N LEU A 126 -7.07 6.86 -9.44
CA LEU A 126 -8.49 7.07 -9.15
C LEU A 126 -8.65 8.12 -8.04
N PRO A 127 -9.79 8.83 -7.96
CA PRO A 127 -9.95 9.96 -7.04
C PRO A 127 -9.71 9.67 -5.55
N TRP A 128 -9.96 8.44 -5.10
CA TRP A 128 -9.74 8.00 -3.71
C TRP A 128 -8.35 7.41 -3.48
N GLU A 129 -7.57 7.20 -4.54
CA GLU A 129 -6.24 6.64 -4.43
C GLU A 129 -5.18 7.73 -4.25
N ARG A 130 -4.09 7.32 -3.61
CA ARG A 130 -2.89 8.14 -3.50
C ARG A 130 -1.65 7.28 -3.64
N ASP A 131 -0.58 7.90 -4.08
CA ASP A 131 0.76 7.34 -4.05
C ASP A 131 1.54 8.05 -2.95
N VAL A 132 2.12 7.31 -2.01
CA VAL A 132 2.91 7.81 -0.89
C VAL A 132 4.29 7.20 -0.94
N PHE A 133 5.31 8.05 -0.99
CA PHE A 133 6.71 7.67 -0.99
C PHE A 133 7.36 8.14 0.30
N ASN A 134 8.09 7.26 0.97
CA ASN A 134 8.95 7.64 2.08
C ASN A 134 10.36 7.82 1.53
N VAL A 135 10.89 9.03 1.64
CA VAL A 135 12.18 9.41 1.09
C VAL A 135 13.09 9.78 2.24
N CYS A 136 14.24 9.11 2.35
CA CYS A 136 15.17 9.36 3.44
C CYS A 136 16.55 9.76 2.95
N LEU A 137 17.26 10.50 3.80
CA LEU A 137 18.66 10.83 3.67
C LEU A 137 19.41 10.23 4.87
N GLN A 138 20.45 9.46 4.58
CA GLN A 138 21.37 8.90 5.57
C GLN A 138 22.81 9.10 5.08
N ASP A 139 23.58 9.89 5.81
CA ASP A 139 24.84 10.48 5.37
C ASP A 139 24.69 11.18 4.00
N THR A 140 25.22 10.58 2.94
CA THR A 140 25.14 11.09 1.56
C THR A 140 24.18 10.28 0.69
N VAL A 141 23.61 9.22 1.23
CA VAL A 141 22.74 8.30 0.50
C VAL A 141 21.30 8.74 0.64
N VAL A 142 20.68 9.04 -0.51
CA VAL A 142 19.22 9.19 -0.60
C VAL A 142 18.62 7.86 -1.02
N ASP A 143 17.65 7.38 -0.27
CA ASP A 143 16.82 6.23 -0.61
C ASP A 143 15.34 6.62 -0.60
N ALA A 144 14.54 5.78 -1.25
CA ALA A 144 13.11 5.97 -1.33
C ALA A 144 12.43 4.61 -1.36
N GLU A 145 11.29 4.52 -0.71
CA GLU A 145 10.42 3.35 -0.72
C GLU A 145 8.97 3.76 -0.98
N VAL A 146 8.20 2.82 -1.53
CA VAL A 146 6.78 3.02 -1.81
C VAL A 146 6.00 2.54 -0.60
N VAL A 147 5.32 3.45 0.10
CA VAL A 147 4.50 3.15 1.29
C VAL A 147 3.09 2.77 0.89
N GLU A 148 2.49 3.55 -0.01
CA GLU A 148 1.15 3.33 -0.55
C GLU A 148 1.19 3.64 -2.04
N ALA A 149 0.52 2.84 -2.87
CA ALA A 149 0.51 3.11 -4.30
C ALA A 149 -0.73 2.60 -5.02
N SER A 150 -1.09 3.34 -6.05
CA SER A 150 -2.07 3.03 -7.08
C SER A 150 -1.49 2.15 -8.20
N HIS A 151 -0.16 2.08 -8.30
CA HIS A 151 0.56 1.37 -9.36
C HIS A 151 1.81 0.67 -8.81
N LYS A 152 2.31 -0.35 -9.52
CA LYS A 152 3.68 -0.85 -9.29
C LYS A 152 4.67 0.18 -9.79
N TYR A 153 5.56 0.64 -8.93
CA TYR A 153 6.59 1.61 -9.29
C TYR A 153 7.97 0.97 -9.34
N LYS A 154 8.75 1.32 -10.36
CA LYS A 154 10.21 1.14 -10.37
C LYS A 154 10.84 2.47 -9.98
N LEU A 155 11.60 2.47 -8.89
CA LEU A 155 12.30 3.66 -8.41
C LEU A 155 13.68 3.76 -9.06
N GLY A 156 13.98 4.93 -9.61
CA GLY A 156 15.28 5.36 -10.09
C GLY A 156 15.72 6.63 -9.36
N LYS A 157 17.00 6.97 -9.47
CA LYS A 157 17.56 8.17 -8.86
C LYS A 157 18.33 8.96 -9.91
N LYS A 158 18.01 10.25 -10.03
CA LYS A 158 18.79 11.21 -10.81
C LYS A 158 19.42 12.19 -9.84
N ALA A 159 20.70 11.96 -9.54
CA ALA A 159 21.47 12.81 -8.64
C ALA A 159 21.98 14.04 -9.41
N GLY A 160 21.68 15.22 -8.89
CA GLY A 160 22.38 16.46 -9.20
C GLY A 160 23.41 16.78 -8.11
N GLN A 161 24.05 17.94 -8.23
CA GLN A 161 25.11 18.33 -7.30
C GLN A 161 24.58 18.61 -5.89
N ASP A 162 23.42 19.28 -5.78
CA ASP A 162 22.77 19.65 -4.51
C ASP A 162 21.33 19.10 -4.40
N ASP A 163 20.72 18.74 -5.52
CA ASP A 163 19.37 18.21 -5.64
C ASP A 163 19.37 16.72 -5.99
N CYS A 164 18.34 16.01 -5.55
CA CYS A 164 18.09 14.62 -5.93
C CYS A 164 16.65 14.48 -6.41
N VAL A 165 16.46 13.92 -7.60
CA VAL A 165 15.13 13.57 -8.10
C VAL A 165 14.97 12.07 -8.06
N ILE A 166 14.01 11.60 -7.26
CA ILE A 166 13.56 10.21 -7.27
C ILE A 166 12.60 10.05 -8.44
N GLU A 167 12.96 9.21 -9.42
CA GLU A 167 12.13 8.91 -10.58
C GLU A 167 11.31 7.64 -10.31
N ALA A 168 10.03 7.80 -10.02
CA ALA A 168 9.10 6.70 -9.80
C ALA A 168 8.33 6.37 -11.09
N THR A 169 8.80 5.36 -11.82
CA THR A 169 8.21 4.95 -13.10
C THR A 169 7.11 3.91 -12.90
N ALA A 170 5.87 4.25 -13.26
CA ALA A 170 4.74 3.33 -13.21
C ALA A 170 4.94 2.17 -14.20
N LYS A 171 4.73 0.94 -13.73
CA LYS A 171 4.82 -0.30 -14.52
C LYS A 171 3.48 -0.95 -14.81
N GLY A 172 2.47 -0.67 -14.00
CA GLY A 172 1.13 -1.18 -14.18
C GLY A 172 0.26 -0.87 -12.97
N LYS A 173 -1.05 -0.84 -13.19
CA LYS A 173 -2.06 -0.69 -12.14
C LYS A 173 -1.98 -1.85 -11.16
N ILE A 174 -2.20 -1.59 -9.88
CA ILE A 174 -2.45 -2.65 -8.88
C ILE A 174 -3.87 -2.54 -8.35
N THR A 175 -4.40 -3.68 -7.91
CA THR A 175 -5.67 -3.74 -7.20
C THR A 175 -5.46 -3.16 -5.79
N ASN A 176 -6.31 -2.21 -5.42
CA ASN A 176 -6.28 -1.55 -4.13
C ASN A 176 -7.56 -1.78 -3.35
N GLU A 177 -7.54 -1.49 -2.05
CA GLU A 177 -8.77 -1.52 -1.28
C GLU A 177 -9.74 -0.47 -1.84
N PRO A 178 -11.05 -0.80 -1.95
CA PRO A 178 -12.04 0.20 -2.31
C PRO A 178 -12.09 1.29 -1.23
N ASP A 179 -12.48 2.51 -1.63
CA ASP A 179 -12.74 3.59 -0.68
C ASP A 179 -13.79 3.15 0.35
N ALA A 180 -13.44 3.16 1.63
CA ALA A 180 -14.35 2.74 2.70
C ALA A 180 -15.60 3.63 2.78
N ASP A 181 -15.46 4.91 2.43
CA ASP A 181 -16.55 5.89 2.36
C ASP A 181 -17.13 6.00 0.95
N GLY A 182 -16.82 5.03 0.07
CA GLY A 182 -17.23 5.05 -1.34
C GLY A 182 -18.72 4.83 -1.53
N ILE A 183 -19.37 4.05 -0.66
CA ILE A 183 -20.81 3.86 -0.63
C ILE A 183 -21.35 4.41 0.69
N SER A 184 -22.54 5.00 0.68
CA SER A 184 -23.20 5.55 1.86
C SER A 184 -24.72 5.36 1.79
N VAL A 185 -25.41 5.45 2.93
CA VAL A 185 -26.88 5.38 2.96
C VAL A 185 -27.45 6.69 2.39
N GLY A 186 -28.19 6.59 1.29
CA GLY A 186 -28.91 7.71 0.69
C GLY A 186 -30.32 7.88 1.28
N ALA A 187 -31.04 6.78 1.45
CA ALA A 187 -32.36 6.78 2.09
C ALA A 187 -32.67 5.42 2.72
N TRP A 188 -33.40 5.42 3.83
CA TRP A 188 -33.91 4.22 4.47
C TRP A 188 -35.30 4.52 5.04
N GLY A 189 -36.30 3.71 4.70
CA GLY A 189 -37.66 4.00 5.11
C GLY A 189 -38.69 3.01 4.57
N LEU A 190 -39.96 3.34 4.84
CA LEU A 190 -41.10 2.68 4.23
C LEU A 190 -41.50 3.40 2.94
N SER A 191 -41.61 2.66 1.85
CA SER A 191 -42.06 3.13 0.54
C SER A 191 -43.08 2.14 0.01
N GLY A 192 -44.29 2.58 -0.32
CA GLY A 192 -45.33 1.67 -0.84
C GLY A 192 -45.73 0.54 0.12
N GLY A 193 -45.55 0.73 1.44
CA GLY A 193 -45.85 -0.28 2.46
C GLY A 193 -44.76 -1.34 2.67
N SER A 194 -43.63 -1.26 1.97
CA SER A 194 -42.45 -2.10 2.20
C SER A 194 -41.24 -1.29 2.63
N PHE A 195 -40.25 -1.97 3.22
CA PHE A 195 -38.96 -1.36 3.51
C PHE A 195 -38.13 -1.21 2.24
N GLU A 196 -37.56 -0.02 2.04
CA GLU A 196 -36.69 0.32 0.93
C GLU A 196 -35.39 0.95 1.45
N LEU A 197 -34.25 0.44 0.98
CA LEU A 197 -32.93 1.00 1.23
C LEU A 197 -32.33 1.52 -0.09
N LYS A 198 -31.87 2.77 -0.07
CA LYS A 198 -31.05 3.36 -1.14
C LYS A 198 -29.64 3.60 -0.63
N LEU A 199 -28.68 3.11 -1.39
CA LEU A 199 -27.25 3.33 -1.17
C LEU A 199 -26.70 4.19 -2.30
N ASN A 200 -26.01 5.27 -1.97
CA ASN A 200 -25.35 6.16 -2.93
C ASN A 200 -23.89 5.75 -3.05
N ASP A 201 -23.41 5.57 -4.27
CA ASP A 201 -22.02 5.27 -4.59
C ASP A 201 -21.35 6.48 -5.22
N LYS A 202 -20.42 7.08 -4.47
CA LYS A 202 -19.65 8.26 -4.91
C LYS A 202 -18.82 7.97 -6.15
N TRP A 203 -18.45 6.70 -6.35
CA TRP A 203 -17.49 6.28 -7.35
C TRP A 203 -18.09 5.36 -8.42
N GLY A 204 -19.41 5.13 -8.41
CA GLY A 204 -20.10 4.21 -9.33
C GLY A 204 -19.68 4.43 -10.78
N THR A 205 -19.65 5.68 -11.24
CA THR A 205 -19.21 6.05 -12.60
C THR A 205 -17.73 5.76 -12.88
N ALA A 206 -16.84 5.88 -11.90
CA ALA A 206 -15.43 5.57 -12.06
C ALA A 206 -15.19 4.05 -12.18
N TYR A 207 -15.93 3.24 -11.42
CA TYR A 207 -15.88 1.78 -11.51
C TYR A 207 -16.57 1.25 -12.76
N ALA A 208 -17.68 1.85 -13.19
CA ALA A 208 -18.40 1.45 -14.41
C ALA A 208 -17.56 1.60 -15.69
N ALA A 209 -16.48 2.40 -15.65
CA ALA A 209 -15.54 2.51 -16.75
C ALA A 209 -14.73 1.22 -16.99
N ASP A 210 -14.62 0.35 -15.99
CA ASP A 210 -14.02 -0.97 -16.09
C ASP A 210 -15.13 -2.04 -16.06
N LYS A 211 -15.33 -2.72 -17.20
CA LYS A 211 -16.42 -3.71 -17.36
C LYS A 211 -16.23 -4.96 -16.50
N ALA A 212 -15.04 -5.17 -15.95
CA ALA A 212 -14.76 -6.30 -15.08
C ALA A 212 -15.06 -6.02 -13.59
N GLU A 213 -15.37 -4.77 -13.24
CA GLU A 213 -15.68 -4.39 -11.86
C GLU A 213 -17.14 -4.70 -11.52
N MET A 214 -17.32 -5.35 -10.37
CA MET A 214 -18.61 -5.68 -9.77
C MET A 214 -18.66 -5.13 -8.35
N THR A 215 -19.84 -4.64 -7.94
CA THR A 215 -20.09 -4.23 -6.57
C THR A 215 -20.97 -5.26 -5.87
N LEU A 216 -20.44 -5.86 -4.80
CA LEU A 216 -21.19 -6.79 -3.98
C LEU A 216 -21.69 -6.05 -2.74
N VAL A 217 -23.00 -5.99 -2.56
CA VAL A 217 -23.64 -5.32 -1.41
C VAL A 217 -24.30 -6.39 -0.55
N ARG A 218 -23.88 -6.46 0.71
CA ARG A 218 -24.51 -7.31 1.73
C ARG A 218 -25.39 -6.46 2.63
N VAL A 219 -26.64 -6.86 2.78
CA VAL A 219 -27.63 -6.22 3.66
C VAL A 219 -28.25 -7.25 4.59
N THR A 220 -28.51 -6.82 5.82
CA THR A 220 -29.17 -7.62 6.85
C THR A 220 -30.25 -6.77 7.50
N LEU A 221 -31.52 -7.08 7.20
CA LEU A 221 -32.67 -6.43 7.83
C LEU A 221 -32.89 -7.04 9.21
N LYS A 222 -32.98 -6.18 10.23
CA LYS A 222 -33.18 -6.57 11.62
C LYS A 222 -34.37 -5.85 12.23
N MET A 223 -35.03 -6.51 13.17
CA MET A 223 -36.04 -5.91 14.04
C MET A 223 -35.39 -5.58 15.38
N GLU A 224 -35.61 -4.36 15.86
CA GLU A 224 -35.14 -3.93 17.17
C GLU A 224 -35.97 -4.57 18.28
N LYS A 225 -35.31 -5.20 19.26
CA LYS A 225 -35.97 -5.74 20.46
C LYS A 225 -35.30 -5.18 21.71
N ALA A 226 -36.03 -4.35 22.45
CA ALA A 226 -35.54 -3.79 23.71
C ALA A 226 -35.17 -4.92 24.70
N ASN A 227 -33.96 -4.85 25.26
CA ASN A 227 -33.43 -5.82 26.22
C ASN A 227 -33.28 -7.26 25.70
N TRP A 228 -33.24 -7.46 24.38
CA TRP A 228 -33.02 -8.77 23.78
C TRP A 228 -32.12 -8.69 22.54
N PHE A 229 -31.74 -9.83 21.98
CA PHE A 229 -31.05 -9.87 20.70
C PHE A 229 -32.00 -9.45 19.57
N ASP A 230 -31.57 -8.51 18.72
CA ASP A 230 -32.32 -8.10 17.53
C ASP A 230 -32.38 -9.26 16.51
N PRO A 231 -33.55 -9.86 16.25
CA PRO A 231 -33.65 -10.95 15.30
C PRO A 231 -33.36 -10.47 13.87
N VAL A 232 -32.71 -11.33 13.10
CA VAL A 232 -32.45 -11.12 11.67
C VAL A 232 -33.66 -11.59 10.89
N LEU A 233 -34.31 -10.68 10.17
CA LEU A 233 -35.44 -11.01 9.33
C LEU A 233 -34.98 -11.62 8.03
N VAL A 234 -34.03 -10.97 7.35
CA VAL A 234 -33.46 -11.47 6.10
C VAL A 234 -32.05 -10.97 5.95
N GLU A 235 -31.23 -11.79 5.31
CA GLU A 235 -29.86 -11.45 4.95
C GLU A 235 -29.62 -11.81 3.49
N LYS A 236 -29.09 -10.84 2.72
CA LYS A 236 -28.84 -11.00 1.29
C LYS A 236 -27.51 -10.38 0.90
N GLU A 237 -26.85 -11.01 -0.06
CA GLU A 237 -25.72 -10.45 -0.79
C GLU A 237 -26.15 -10.30 -2.26
N PHE A 238 -25.96 -9.11 -2.81
CA PHE A 238 -26.30 -8.77 -4.19
C PHE A 238 -25.00 -8.54 -4.96
N VAL A 239 -24.88 -9.17 -6.12
CA VAL A 239 -23.82 -8.85 -7.09
C VAL A 239 -24.43 -7.89 -8.11
N LEU A 240 -23.92 -6.67 -8.16
CA LEU A 240 -24.48 -5.56 -8.92
C LEU A 240 -23.41 -4.95 -9.82
N ASP A 241 -23.80 -4.53 -11.03
CA ASP A 241 -22.96 -3.68 -11.85
C ASP A 241 -22.74 -2.33 -11.14
N PRO A 242 -21.56 -1.69 -11.26
CA PRO A 242 -21.31 -0.39 -10.64
C PRO A 242 -22.34 0.66 -11.10
N ALA A 243 -23.01 1.29 -10.14
CA ALA A 243 -24.02 2.32 -10.37
C ALA A 243 -23.91 3.41 -9.32
N GLU A 244 -24.39 4.63 -9.61
CA GLU A 244 -24.37 5.75 -8.66
C GLU A 244 -25.36 5.55 -7.50
N VAL A 245 -26.41 4.75 -7.71
CA VAL A 245 -27.44 4.46 -6.70
C VAL A 245 -27.85 3.00 -6.80
N TYR A 246 -27.80 2.29 -5.67
CA TYR A 246 -28.36 0.96 -5.52
C TYR A 246 -29.65 1.02 -4.71
N THR A 247 -30.71 0.39 -5.18
CA THR A 247 -32.00 0.31 -4.47
C THR A 247 -32.32 -1.13 -4.12
N VAL A 248 -32.53 -1.39 -2.83
CA VAL A 248 -32.95 -2.68 -2.30
C VAL A 248 -34.37 -2.55 -1.77
N ASP A 249 -35.31 -3.19 -2.47
CA ASP A 249 -36.70 -3.31 -2.05
C ASP A 249 -36.91 -4.65 -1.36
N PHE A 250 -37.18 -4.60 -0.05
CA PHE A 250 -37.33 -5.81 0.78
C PHE A 250 -38.66 -6.53 0.53
N SER A 251 -39.63 -5.93 -0.17
CA SER A 251 -40.87 -6.60 -0.55
C SER A 251 -40.61 -7.84 -1.41
N LYS A 252 -39.59 -7.78 -2.27
CA LYS A 252 -39.18 -8.87 -3.17
C LYS A 252 -38.68 -10.11 -2.43
N TYR A 253 -38.30 -9.96 -1.17
CA TYR A 253 -37.74 -11.02 -0.33
C TYR A 253 -38.63 -11.36 0.86
N ALA A 254 -39.86 -10.83 0.93
CA ALA A 254 -40.76 -11.03 2.06
C ALA A 254 -41.08 -12.51 2.34
N ALA A 255 -41.08 -13.36 1.31
CA ALA A 255 -41.29 -14.80 1.44
C ALA A 255 -40.12 -15.53 2.12
N GLU A 256 -38.94 -14.91 2.17
CA GLU A 256 -37.71 -15.49 2.74
C GLU A 256 -37.44 -15.01 4.17
N PHE A 257 -38.37 -14.26 4.77
CA PHE A 257 -38.15 -13.73 6.10
C PHE A 257 -38.21 -14.83 7.16
N ASN A 258 -37.18 -14.89 8.01
CA ASN A 258 -37.13 -15.79 9.16
C ASN A 258 -38.20 -15.47 10.22
N HIS A 259 -38.66 -14.22 10.24
CA HIS A 259 -39.69 -13.72 11.14
C HIS A 259 -40.67 -12.84 10.37
N LYS A 260 -41.95 -12.92 10.71
CA LYS A 260 -42.95 -12.00 10.16
C LYS A 260 -42.68 -10.57 10.61
N LEU A 261 -43.03 -9.61 9.76
CA LEU A 261 -43.08 -8.22 10.18
C LEU A 261 -44.15 -8.05 11.27
N GLU A 262 -43.71 -7.54 12.41
CA GLU A 262 -44.54 -7.16 13.54
C GLU A 262 -44.79 -5.64 13.50
N PHE A 263 -46.06 -5.25 13.46
CA PHE A 263 -46.47 -3.86 13.59
C PHE A 263 -46.13 -3.30 14.98
N GLY A 264 -45.84 -2.01 15.05
CA GLY A 264 -45.43 -1.37 16.30
C GLY A 264 -43.97 -1.64 16.70
N GLN A 265 -43.19 -2.28 15.83
CA GLN A 265 -41.76 -2.52 16.03
C GLN A 265 -40.91 -1.58 15.16
N LYS A 266 -39.65 -1.43 15.54
CA LYS A 266 -38.65 -0.67 14.79
C LYS A 266 -37.73 -1.62 14.03
N TYR A 267 -37.27 -1.19 12.87
CA TYR A 267 -36.43 -1.98 11.97
C TYR A 267 -35.25 -1.17 11.49
N PHE A 268 -34.12 -1.81 11.29
CA PHE A 268 -32.91 -1.19 10.78
C PHE A 268 -32.14 -2.18 9.91
N VAL A 269 -31.24 -1.66 9.07
CA VAL A 269 -30.41 -2.48 8.20
C VAL A 269 -28.95 -2.36 8.64
N LYS A 270 -28.31 -3.51 8.88
CA LYS A 270 -26.85 -3.61 8.84
C LYS A 270 -26.44 -3.81 7.39
N TRP A 271 -25.42 -3.09 6.93
CA TRP A 271 -24.97 -3.22 5.56
C TRP A 271 -23.45 -3.12 5.43
N GLY A 272 -22.95 -3.57 4.30
CA GLY A 272 -21.56 -3.45 3.90
C GLY A 272 -21.41 -3.82 2.43
N PHE A 273 -20.21 -3.61 1.91
CA PHE A 273 -19.94 -3.88 0.50
C PHE A 273 -18.51 -4.35 0.28
N ARG A 274 -18.27 -4.98 -0.86
CA ARG A 274 -16.93 -5.20 -1.41
C ARG A 274 -16.99 -4.99 -2.92
N ARG A 275 -15.84 -4.76 -3.52
CA ARG A 275 -15.70 -4.68 -4.97
C ARG A 275 -14.80 -5.80 -5.47
N GLU A 276 -15.18 -6.39 -6.58
CA GLU A 276 -14.44 -7.46 -7.24
C GLU A 276 -14.13 -7.04 -8.68
N GLY A 277 -12.85 -7.02 -9.05
CA GLY A 277 -12.41 -6.67 -10.41
C GLY A 277 -10.92 -6.36 -10.51
N SER A 278 -10.52 -5.62 -11.55
CA SER A 278 -9.13 -5.25 -11.87
C SER A 278 -8.59 -4.03 -11.11
N LEU A 279 -9.47 -3.21 -10.53
CA LEU A 279 -9.15 -2.01 -9.78
C LEU A 279 -9.19 -2.25 -8.27
N SER A 280 -10.13 -3.07 -7.79
CA SER A 280 -10.33 -3.29 -6.36
C SER A 280 -9.98 -4.69 -5.86
N LYS A 281 -9.42 -4.73 -4.65
CA LYS A 281 -9.33 -5.95 -3.84
C LYS A 281 -10.72 -6.30 -3.31
N SER A 282 -11.02 -7.60 -3.24
CA SER A 282 -12.23 -8.16 -2.63
C SER A 282 -12.26 -8.04 -1.10
N THR A 283 -11.85 -6.90 -0.54
CA THR A 283 -11.93 -6.61 0.89
C THR A 283 -13.35 -6.14 1.23
N PHE A 284 -13.94 -6.74 2.28
CA PHE A 284 -15.28 -6.35 2.75
C PHE A 284 -15.20 -5.12 3.66
N ILE A 285 -15.95 -4.08 3.29
CA ILE A 285 -16.09 -2.82 4.02
C ILE A 285 -17.42 -2.84 4.78
N HIS A 286 -17.36 -2.60 6.09
CA HIS A 286 -18.54 -2.47 6.92
C HIS A 286 -19.16 -1.07 6.76
N GLY A 287 -20.36 -0.99 6.20
CA GLY A 287 -21.08 0.28 5.99
C GLY A 287 -21.84 0.78 7.23
N GLY A 288 -21.95 -0.06 8.26
CA GLY A 288 -22.58 0.28 9.54
C GLY A 288 -24.06 -0.08 9.60
N GLU A 289 -24.83 0.73 10.33
CA GLU A 289 -26.26 0.54 10.56
C GLU A 289 -27.04 1.77 10.13
N THR A 290 -28.22 1.56 9.57
CA THR A 290 -29.16 2.66 9.30
C THR A 290 -29.82 3.14 10.60
N GLU A 291 -30.55 4.25 10.49
CA GLU A 291 -31.53 4.62 11.51
C GLU A 291 -32.63 3.56 11.66
N ARG A 292 -33.33 3.61 12.79
CA ARG A 292 -34.44 2.71 13.12
C ARG A 292 -35.74 3.30 12.60
N VAL A 293 -36.42 2.59 11.72
CA VAL A 293 -37.70 2.98 11.12
C VAL A 293 -38.84 2.21 11.78
N PHE A 294 -39.85 2.93 12.24
CA PHE A 294 -41.03 2.35 12.88
C PHE A 294 -42.03 1.84 11.85
N LEU A 295 -42.49 0.60 12.00
CA LEU A 295 -43.59 0.04 11.20
C LEU A 295 -44.92 0.40 11.88
N PRO A 296 -45.73 1.32 11.30
CA PRO A 296 -46.96 1.80 11.92
C PRO A 296 -48.01 0.68 12.03
N LEU A 297 -48.92 0.79 13.00
CA LEU A 297 -50.08 -0.09 13.08
C LEU A 297 -50.96 0.07 11.82
N PRO A 298 -51.59 -1.02 11.34
CA PRO A 298 -52.47 -0.99 10.17
C PRO A 298 -53.73 -0.16 10.39
#